data_AF-A0A5D2XXA4-F1
#
_entry.id   AF-A0A5D2XXA4-F1
#
_cell.length_a   1.000
_cell.length_b   1.000
_cell.length_c   1.000
_cell.angle_alpha   90.00
_cell.angle_beta   90.00
_cell.angle_gamma   90.00
#
_symmetry.space_group_name_H-M   'P 1'
#
loop_
_entity.id
_entity.type
_entity.pdbx_description
1 polymer ?
#
loop_
_entity_poly.entity_id
_entity_poly.type
_entity_poly.pdbx_seq_one_letter_code
_entity_poly.pdbx_strand_id
1 'polypeptide(L)'
;MLLPQITSQLQTQAYIGIRHSLQQDPGALHGLVCLETMMMHPLSGQWSGLQPLEFLSLFVLCRIHHIQETITICLLKSRVSLSGEECSFRGTSRLELMKNEMDNNVLSLSKSGPQDLWPGISNYVLQVLSKEKPHTPLVYLYFLDSGGGTYPEVISTAQADWFKRISEEINPDSGVPELIFWHIPSKAYKKVAPKFRIHKPCVGSINKEKVAAQEAEMGIMKILVKRPSVKAVFVGHNHGLDWCCPYGQLWLCFARHTGYGGYGNWARGSRILEINERPFSISSWIRMEDGSVHSEVILS
;
A
#
# COMPACT_ATOMS: atom_id res chain seq x y z
N MET A 1 -8.59 21.54 -45.30
CA MET A 1 -9.50 21.49 -44.13
C MET A 1 -8.89 20.48 -43.17
N LEU A 2 -8.40 20.98 -42.04
CA LEU A 2 -7.63 20.24 -41.04
C LEU A 2 -8.55 19.38 -40.17
N LEU A 3 -8.14 18.14 -39.89
CA LEU A 3 -8.26 17.48 -38.57
C LEU A 3 -7.23 16.33 -38.50
N PRO A 4 -6.50 16.16 -37.38
CA PRO A 4 -5.28 15.36 -37.33
C PRO A 4 -5.56 13.88 -36.98
N GLN A 5 -4.76 12.99 -37.56
CA GLN A 5 -4.66 11.59 -37.12
C GLN A 5 -4.07 11.54 -35.71
N ILE A 6 -4.90 11.22 -34.72
CA ILE A 6 -4.42 10.90 -33.37
C ILE A 6 -3.81 9.50 -33.44
N THR A 7 -2.49 9.43 -33.39
CA THR A 7 -1.73 8.21 -33.11
C THR A 7 -2.00 7.77 -31.68
N SER A 8 -2.77 6.70 -31.47
CA SER A 8 -2.81 6.00 -30.18
C SER A 8 -1.93 4.75 -30.23
N GLN A 9 -0.63 4.94 -30.06
CA GLN A 9 0.22 3.90 -29.48
C GLN A 9 0.09 4.02 -27.96
N LEU A 10 -0.26 2.95 -27.25
CA LEU A 10 -0.01 2.81 -25.80
C LEU A 10 -0.06 1.33 -25.42
N GLN A 11 1.13 0.77 -25.20
CA GLN A 11 1.34 -0.45 -24.41
C GLN A 11 1.26 -0.07 -22.94
N THR A 12 0.66 -0.93 -22.10
CA THR A 12 0.61 -0.69 -20.64
C THR A 12 1.42 -1.76 -19.92
N GLN A 13 2.59 -1.37 -19.42
CA GLN A 13 3.24 -2.00 -18.27
C GLN A 13 3.37 -0.90 -17.21
N ALA A 14 2.66 -1.01 -16.10
CA ALA A 14 2.78 -0.08 -14.99
C ALA A 14 3.90 -0.56 -14.07
N TYR A 15 5.09 0.02 -14.21
CA TYR A 15 6.20 -0.11 -13.26
C TYR A 15 6.23 1.15 -12.40
N ILE A 16 6.24 0.99 -11.08
CA ILE A 16 6.47 2.11 -10.16
C ILE A 16 7.95 2.08 -9.75
N GLY A 17 8.76 2.78 -10.55
CA GLY A 17 10.16 3.04 -10.24
C GLY A 17 10.31 4.30 -9.39
N ILE A 18 11.09 4.20 -8.31
CA ILE A 18 11.54 5.35 -7.51
C ILE A 18 12.67 6.03 -8.31
N ARG A 19 12.64 7.37 -8.46
CA ARG A 19 13.72 8.14 -9.11
C ARG A 19 14.45 9.02 -8.09
N HIS A 20 15.78 8.90 -8.08
CA HIS A 20 16.71 9.70 -7.26
C HIS A 20 16.76 11.16 -7.73
N SER A 21 16.87 12.12 -6.79
CA SER A 21 17.54 13.40 -7.04
C SER A 21 18.36 13.84 -5.82
N LEU A 22 19.53 14.38 -6.11
CA LEU A 22 20.56 14.87 -5.21
C LEU A 22 20.24 16.30 -4.73
N GLN A 23 20.67 16.58 -3.49
CA GLN A 23 20.96 17.87 -2.84
C GLN A 23 19.91 18.62 -2.00
N GLN A 24 20.26 18.66 -0.70
CA GLN A 24 20.40 19.81 0.23
C GLN A 24 19.17 20.34 0.99
N ASP A 25 19.00 19.82 2.22
CA ASP A 25 18.79 20.64 3.44
C ASP A 25 19.38 19.90 4.68
N PRO A 26 20.25 20.50 5.52
CA PRO A 26 20.94 19.77 6.61
C PRO A 26 20.11 19.53 7.89
N GLY A 27 18.88 20.05 8.00
CA GLY A 27 18.22 20.23 9.30
C GLY A 27 17.10 19.26 9.71
N ALA A 28 16.40 18.63 8.77
CA ALA A 28 15.28 17.73 9.08
C ALA A 28 15.32 16.52 8.14
N LEU A 29 15.26 15.30 8.67
CA LEU A 29 15.13 14.11 7.83
C LEU A 29 13.81 13.42 8.13
N HIS A 30 12.94 13.47 7.13
CA HIS A 30 11.58 12.96 7.14
C HIS A 30 11.62 11.51 6.63
N GLY A 31 11.23 10.54 7.46
CA GLY A 31 10.96 9.19 6.98
C GLY A 31 9.59 9.16 6.33
N LEU A 32 9.51 9.22 5.00
CA LEU A 32 8.24 9.21 4.27
C LEU A 32 7.92 7.79 3.77
N VAL A 33 6.74 7.25 4.11
CA VAL A 33 6.21 6.04 3.47
C VAL A 33 4.99 6.43 2.65
N CYS A 34 5.05 6.17 1.34
CA CYS A 34 3.87 6.28 0.47
C CYS A 34 3.15 4.93 0.49
N LEU A 35 1.91 4.92 0.94
CA LEU A 35 1.10 3.72 0.81
C LEU A 35 0.46 3.69 -0.57
N GLU A 36 1.12 2.99 -1.49
CA GLU A 36 0.46 2.50 -2.68
C GLU A 36 -0.06 1.11 -2.40
N THR A 37 -1.27 0.82 -2.85
CA THR A 37 -1.75 -0.55 -2.99
C THR A 37 -2.05 -0.72 -4.47
N MET A 38 -1.10 -1.28 -5.21
CA MET A 38 -1.28 -1.54 -6.63
C MET A 38 -2.32 -2.63 -6.83
N MET A 39 -3.44 -2.29 -7.49
CA MET A 39 -4.31 -3.26 -8.16
C MET A 39 -3.97 -3.25 -9.64
N MET A 40 -3.60 -4.39 -10.22
CA MET A 40 -3.50 -4.53 -11.67
C MET A 40 -4.85 -4.97 -12.23
N HIS A 41 -5.55 -4.05 -12.92
CA HIS A 41 -6.75 -4.36 -13.70
C HIS A 41 -6.52 -3.98 -15.17
N PRO A 42 -7.12 -4.70 -16.14
CA PRO A 42 -7.13 -4.27 -17.54
C PRO A 42 -7.98 -3.01 -17.72
N LEU A 43 -7.55 -2.09 -18.60
CA LEU A 43 -8.36 -0.95 -19.02
C LEU A 43 -9.44 -1.41 -20.03
N SER A 44 -10.69 -1.15 -19.66
CA SER A 44 -11.92 -1.13 -20.48
C SER A 44 -12.09 -2.20 -21.58
N GLY A 45 -12.98 -3.15 -21.32
CA GLY A 45 -13.68 -3.95 -22.33
C GLY A 45 -14.74 -4.80 -21.67
N GLN A 46 -16.00 -4.68 -22.10
CA GLN A 46 -17.05 -5.63 -21.70
C GLN A 46 -16.62 -7.03 -22.14
N TRP A 47 -16.34 -7.92 -21.19
CA TRP A 47 -16.14 -9.33 -21.47
C TRP A 47 -17.01 -10.18 -20.55
N SER A 48 -17.92 -10.91 -21.20
CA SER A 48 -18.58 -12.10 -20.68
C SER A 48 -17.57 -13.24 -20.63
N GLY A 49 -16.91 -13.42 -19.48
CA GLY A 49 -15.96 -14.52 -19.28
C GLY A 49 -15.34 -14.46 -17.89
N LEU A 50 -15.74 -15.38 -17.01
CA LEU A 50 -15.23 -15.52 -15.64
C LEU A 50 -13.79 -16.05 -15.66
N GLN A 51 -12.79 -15.16 -15.63
CA GLN A 51 -11.45 -15.53 -15.16
C GLN A 51 -11.08 -14.65 -13.96
N PRO A 52 -10.76 -15.25 -12.79
CA PRO A 52 -10.40 -14.49 -11.59
C PRO A 52 -9.03 -13.80 -11.77
N LEU A 53 -8.99 -12.51 -11.43
CA LEU A 53 -7.78 -11.70 -11.39
C LEU A 53 -7.01 -12.00 -10.08
N GLU A 54 -5.68 -12.11 -10.16
CA GLU A 54 -4.81 -12.25 -8.99
C GLU A 54 -4.45 -10.88 -8.41
N PHE A 55 -4.47 -10.74 -7.08
CA PHE A 55 -4.12 -9.49 -6.40
C PHE A 55 -2.83 -9.69 -5.60
N LEU A 56 -1.94 -8.70 -5.54
CA LEU A 56 -0.80 -8.71 -4.61
C LEU A 56 -0.74 -7.35 -3.92
N SER A 57 -0.56 -7.36 -2.60
CA SER A 57 -0.34 -6.14 -1.82
C SER A 57 1.13 -5.75 -1.96
N LEU A 58 1.42 -4.83 -2.88
CA LEU A 58 2.73 -4.23 -3.06
C LEU A 58 2.80 -2.93 -2.29
N PHE A 59 3.82 -2.78 -1.43
CA PHE A 59 4.07 -1.56 -0.67
C PHE A 59 5.44 -1.00 -1.06
N VAL A 60 5.44 0.15 -1.73
CA VAL A 60 6.67 0.80 -2.20
C VAL A 60 7.11 1.85 -1.18
N LEU A 61 8.28 1.64 -0.56
CA LEU A 61 8.85 2.63 0.37
C LEU A 61 9.57 3.73 -0.44
N CYS A 62 8.88 4.85 -0.67
CA CYS A 62 9.36 5.93 -1.53
C CYS A 62 10.06 7.05 -0.73
N ARG A 63 11.35 7.31 -0.97
CA ARG A 63 12.06 8.48 -0.43
C ARG A 63 11.88 9.67 -1.39
N ILE A 64 11.01 10.63 -1.07
CA ILE A 64 10.70 11.75 -1.99
C ILE A 64 11.70 12.90 -1.81
N HIS A 65 12.32 13.33 -2.92
CA HIS A 65 12.67 14.74 -3.16
C HIS A 65 11.98 15.19 -4.46
N HIS A 66 11.30 16.34 -4.41
CA HIS A 66 10.68 17.10 -5.52
C HIS A 66 10.06 16.30 -6.68
N ILE A 67 8.73 16.15 -6.65
CA ILE A 67 7.95 15.75 -7.83
C ILE A 67 7.80 16.98 -8.74
N GLN A 68 8.70 17.13 -9.71
CA GLN A 68 8.44 17.88 -10.93
C GLN A 68 8.63 16.92 -12.10
N GLU A 69 7.54 16.73 -12.85
CA GLU A 69 7.41 15.72 -13.90
C GLU A 69 8.22 16.07 -15.14
N THR A 70 8.98 15.10 -15.66
CA THR A 70 9.21 14.95 -17.10
C THR A 70 9.55 13.48 -17.37
N ILE A 71 8.64 12.70 -17.97
CA ILE A 71 8.91 11.33 -18.42
C ILE A 71 9.04 11.31 -19.94
N THR A 72 10.27 11.06 -20.39
CA THR A 72 10.63 10.73 -21.78
C THR A 72 10.43 9.23 -22.00
N ILE A 73 9.68 8.87 -23.04
CA ILE A 73 9.40 7.50 -23.48
C ILE A 73 10.60 6.98 -24.29
N CYS A 74 11.12 5.79 -23.97
CA CYS A 74 12.00 5.04 -24.87
C CYS A 74 11.34 3.73 -25.30
N LEU A 75 11.14 3.61 -26.61
CA LEU A 75 10.63 2.44 -27.32
C LEU A 75 11.71 1.34 -27.39
N LEU A 76 11.40 0.11 -26.99
CA LEU A 76 12.12 -1.07 -27.48
C LEU A 76 11.32 -1.68 -28.63
N LYS A 77 11.70 -1.33 -29.86
CA LYS A 77 11.34 -2.10 -31.06
C LYS A 77 12.23 -3.34 -31.13
N SER A 78 11.73 -4.51 -30.81
CA SER A 78 12.23 -5.74 -31.43
C SER A 78 11.53 -5.89 -32.79
N ARG A 79 12.30 -5.75 -33.87
CA ARG A 79 11.83 -6.04 -35.23
C ARG A 79 11.69 -7.54 -35.38
N VAL A 80 10.50 -8.09 -35.22
CA VAL A 80 10.07 -9.29 -35.94
C VAL A 80 8.60 -9.10 -36.29
N SER A 81 8.32 -9.06 -37.59
CA SER A 81 6.98 -9.11 -38.15
C SER A 81 6.40 -10.51 -37.93
N LEU A 82 5.46 -10.64 -36.98
CA LEU A 82 4.51 -11.75 -36.99
C LEU A 82 3.09 -11.22 -36.79
N SER A 83 2.21 -11.77 -37.62
CA SER A 83 0.78 -11.54 -37.71
C SER A 83 0.06 -11.72 -36.39
N GLY A 84 -0.82 -10.77 -36.07
CA GLY A 84 -1.95 -10.85 -35.13
C GLY A 84 -1.87 -11.93 -34.06
N GLU A 85 -1.19 -11.64 -32.95
CA GLU A 85 -1.46 -12.32 -31.69
C GLU A 85 -2.51 -11.50 -30.94
N GLU A 86 -3.69 -12.09 -30.81
CA GLU A 86 -4.71 -11.71 -29.84
C GLU A 86 -4.06 -11.64 -28.45
N CYS A 87 -3.94 -10.43 -27.89
CA CYS A 87 -3.35 -10.23 -26.57
C CYS A 87 -4.23 -10.90 -25.51
N SER A 88 -3.97 -12.18 -25.22
CA SER A 88 -4.56 -12.86 -24.08
C SER A 88 -3.70 -12.57 -22.84
N PHE A 89 -4.29 -11.92 -21.84
CA PHE A 89 -3.67 -11.81 -20.53
C PHE A 89 -3.67 -13.20 -19.89
N ARG A 90 -2.52 -13.87 -19.89
CA ARG A 90 -2.30 -15.00 -19.00
C ARG A 90 -2.11 -14.41 -17.60
N GLY A 91 -3.01 -14.71 -16.68
CA GLY A 91 -2.96 -14.20 -15.31
C GLY A 91 -1.56 -14.38 -14.71
N THR A 92 -0.96 -13.29 -14.22
CA THR A 92 0.32 -13.35 -13.50
C THR A 92 0.05 -13.83 -12.08
N SER A 93 0.68 -14.94 -11.68
CA SER A 93 0.52 -15.45 -10.32
C SER A 93 1.10 -14.47 -9.30
N ARG A 94 0.57 -14.50 -8.07
CA ARG A 94 1.09 -13.65 -6.99
C ARG A 94 2.58 -13.89 -6.71
N LEU A 95 3.09 -15.11 -6.92
CA LEU A 95 4.52 -15.43 -6.81
C LEU A 95 5.34 -14.74 -7.90
N GLU A 96 4.85 -14.74 -9.14
CA GLU A 96 5.50 -14.04 -10.25
C GLU A 96 5.46 -12.52 -10.05
N LEU A 97 4.36 -11.98 -9.53
CA LEU A 97 4.26 -10.56 -9.17
C LEU A 97 5.30 -10.16 -8.12
N MET A 98 5.40 -10.94 -7.04
CA MET A 98 6.36 -10.69 -5.97
C MET A 98 7.80 -10.80 -6.47
N LYS A 99 8.08 -11.84 -7.28
CA LYS A 99 9.40 -12.03 -7.89
C LYS A 99 9.77 -10.87 -8.81
N ASN A 100 8.85 -10.45 -9.68
CA ASN A 100 9.08 -9.33 -10.58
C ASN A 100 9.36 -8.02 -9.83
N GLU A 101 8.64 -7.75 -8.73
CA GLU A 101 8.92 -6.59 -7.89
C GLU A 101 10.33 -6.65 -7.31
N MET A 102 10.70 -7.77 -6.70
CA MET A 102 12.02 -7.93 -6.06
C MET A 102 13.17 -7.89 -7.07
N ASP A 103 12.98 -8.47 -8.25
CA ASP A 103 14.03 -8.59 -9.27
C ASP A 103 14.20 -7.29 -10.07
N ASN A 104 13.12 -6.57 -10.35
CA ASN A 104 13.12 -5.42 -11.28
C ASN A 104 12.99 -4.05 -10.59
N ASN A 105 12.56 -3.98 -9.33
CA ASN A 105 12.44 -2.72 -8.59
C ASN A 105 13.55 -2.57 -7.53
N VAL A 106 14.70 -2.07 -7.96
CA VAL A 106 15.93 -1.98 -7.12
C VAL A 106 15.80 -1.10 -5.88
N LEU A 107 14.75 -0.28 -5.79
CA LEU A 107 14.47 0.59 -4.63
C LEU A 107 13.32 0.04 -3.78
N SER A 108 12.71 -1.06 -4.17
CA SER A 108 11.71 -1.76 -3.36
C SER A 108 12.37 -2.43 -2.16
N LEU A 109 11.66 -2.39 -1.03
CA LEU A 109 12.03 -3.12 0.17
C LEU A 109 11.12 -4.34 0.39
N SER A 110 10.34 -4.71 -0.63
CA SER A 110 9.44 -5.86 -0.59
C SER A 110 10.23 -7.15 -0.37
N LYS A 111 9.69 -8.04 0.47
CA LYS A 111 10.30 -9.34 0.76
C LYS A 111 9.26 -10.46 0.73
N SER A 112 9.69 -11.63 0.26
CA SER A 112 8.91 -12.85 0.47
C SER A 112 8.88 -13.18 1.95
N GLY A 113 7.72 -13.67 2.41
CA GLY A 113 7.54 -14.12 3.77
C GLY A 113 8.05 -15.54 4.01
N PRO A 114 8.05 -15.98 5.28
CA PRO A 114 8.35 -17.35 5.65
C PRO A 114 7.49 -18.37 4.89
N GLN A 115 8.08 -19.50 4.50
CA GLN A 115 7.41 -20.52 3.69
C GLN A 115 6.25 -21.21 4.43
N ASP A 116 6.32 -21.27 5.76
CA ASP A 116 5.28 -21.80 6.64
C ASP A 116 4.02 -20.91 6.70
N LEU A 117 4.06 -19.71 6.11
CA LEU A 117 2.89 -18.83 5.97
C LEU A 117 2.17 -18.96 4.63
N TRP A 118 2.54 -19.94 3.78
CA TRP A 118 1.79 -20.25 2.57
C TRP A 118 0.29 -20.39 2.91
N PRO A 119 -0.65 -19.78 2.15
CA PRO A 119 -0.46 -19.15 0.83
C PRO A 119 -0.02 -17.69 0.84
N GLY A 120 0.13 -17.07 2.01
CA GLY A 120 0.52 -15.67 2.10
C GLY A 120 1.97 -15.48 1.65
N ILE A 121 2.16 -14.64 0.62
CA ILE A 121 3.47 -14.48 -0.04
C ILE A 121 4.26 -13.34 0.58
N SER A 122 3.62 -12.19 0.85
CA SER A 122 4.29 -10.97 1.30
C SER A 122 4.06 -10.70 2.79
N ASN A 123 4.67 -11.54 3.64
CA ASN A 123 4.62 -11.39 5.11
C ASN A 123 6.01 -11.07 5.67
N TYR A 124 6.27 -9.82 6.03
CA TYR A 124 7.61 -9.41 6.47
C TYR A 124 7.57 -8.19 7.39
N VAL A 125 8.69 -7.94 8.07
CA VAL A 125 8.88 -6.76 8.92
C VAL A 125 10.08 -5.94 8.41
N LEU A 126 9.92 -4.64 8.38
CA LEU A 126 10.98 -3.66 8.14
C LEU A 126 11.23 -2.84 9.40
N GLN A 127 12.48 -2.41 9.57
CA GLN A 127 12.90 -1.55 10.66
C GLN A 127 13.28 -0.19 10.10
N VAL A 128 12.67 0.88 10.62
CA VAL A 128 13.16 2.24 10.44
C VAL A 128 14.17 2.48 11.55
N LEU A 129 15.43 2.78 11.20
CA LEU A 129 16.50 2.97 12.18
C LEU A 129 16.66 4.44 12.54
N SER A 130 17.02 4.69 13.79
CA SER A 130 17.44 6.00 14.31
C SER A 130 18.68 6.48 13.58
N LYS A 131 18.70 7.78 13.24
CA LYS A 131 19.87 8.46 12.69
C LYS A 131 20.91 8.75 13.78
N GLU A 132 20.44 9.02 14.99
CA GLU A 132 21.28 9.47 16.12
C GLU A 132 21.94 8.33 16.86
N LYS A 133 21.25 7.21 16.95
CA LYS A 133 21.73 5.96 17.52
C LYS A 133 21.66 4.91 16.42
N PRO A 134 22.68 4.84 15.54
CA PRO A 134 22.75 3.84 14.50
C PRO A 134 22.43 2.45 15.04
N HIS A 135 21.69 1.66 14.27
CA HIS A 135 21.20 0.31 14.64
C HIS A 135 20.11 0.28 15.72
N THR A 136 19.64 1.41 16.24
CA THR A 136 18.48 1.43 17.14
C THR A 136 17.19 1.56 16.31
N PRO A 137 16.22 0.66 16.46
CA PRO A 137 14.93 0.76 15.77
C PRO A 137 14.10 1.93 16.32
N LEU A 138 13.60 2.76 15.41
CA LEU A 138 12.72 3.90 15.68
C LEU A 138 11.24 3.52 15.50
N VAL A 139 10.93 2.75 14.45
CA VAL A 139 9.59 2.22 14.15
C VAL A 139 9.71 0.87 13.46
N TYR A 140 8.82 -0.07 13.78
CA TYR A 140 8.66 -1.31 13.01
C TYR A 140 7.46 -1.23 12.06
N LEU A 141 7.66 -1.68 10.82
CA LEU A 141 6.62 -1.74 9.79
C LEU A 141 6.33 -3.21 9.47
N TYR A 142 5.14 -3.68 9.80
CA TYR A 142 4.71 -5.05 9.55
C TYR A 142 3.81 -5.10 8.31
N PHE A 143 4.16 -5.96 7.37
CA PHE A 143 3.41 -6.19 6.15
C PHE A 143 2.83 -7.60 6.18
N LEU A 144 1.52 -7.71 5.99
CA LEU A 144 0.80 -8.98 5.97
C LEU A 144 0.02 -9.13 4.67
N ASP A 145 0.01 -10.36 4.17
CA ASP A 145 -0.74 -10.74 3.00
C ASP A 145 -2.19 -11.10 3.37
N SER A 146 -3.15 -10.24 3.02
CA SER A 146 -4.59 -10.48 3.27
C SER A 146 -5.28 -11.37 2.22
N GLY A 147 -4.53 -11.99 1.31
CA GLY A 147 -5.09 -12.81 0.23
C GLY A 147 -5.79 -11.99 -0.85
N GLY A 148 -6.85 -12.56 -1.44
CA GLY A 148 -7.60 -12.01 -2.56
C GLY A 148 -7.22 -12.62 -3.91
N GLY A 149 -8.17 -12.56 -4.85
CA GLY A 149 -8.04 -13.11 -6.20
C GLY A 149 -8.58 -14.50 -6.26
N THR A 150 -7.75 -15.48 -6.63
CA THR A 150 -8.10 -16.89 -6.47
C THR A 150 -7.90 -17.39 -5.05
N TYR A 151 -7.23 -16.61 -4.19
CA TYR A 151 -6.96 -16.94 -2.80
C TYR A 151 -8.04 -16.34 -1.88
N PRO A 152 -8.39 -17.03 -0.77
CA PRO A 152 -9.32 -16.49 0.22
C PRO A 152 -8.86 -15.13 0.75
N GLU A 153 -9.81 -14.20 0.93
CA GLU A 153 -9.55 -12.88 1.51
C GLU A 153 -9.46 -12.99 3.04
N VAL A 154 -8.34 -13.51 3.54
CA VAL A 154 -8.14 -13.79 4.96
C VAL A 154 -6.75 -13.40 5.45
N ILE A 155 -6.69 -12.98 6.72
CA ILE A 155 -5.47 -13.11 7.53
C ILE A 155 -5.61 -14.38 8.37
N SER A 156 -4.70 -15.33 8.16
CA SER A 156 -4.74 -16.65 8.79
C SER A 156 -4.29 -16.64 10.26
N THR A 157 -4.61 -17.71 10.98
CA THR A 157 -4.08 -17.94 12.34
C THR A 157 -2.55 -18.01 12.34
N ALA A 158 -1.95 -18.65 11.33
CA ALA A 158 -0.50 -18.76 11.19
C ALA A 158 0.17 -17.38 11.07
N GLN A 159 -0.42 -16.46 10.29
CA GLN A 159 0.06 -15.08 10.19
C GLN A 159 -0.12 -14.30 11.50
N ALA A 160 -1.23 -14.50 12.21
CA ALA A 160 -1.48 -13.88 13.51
C ALA A 160 -0.47 -14.35 14.57
N ASP A 161 -0.19 -15.65 14.61
CA ASP A 161 0.81 -16.26 15.51
C ASP A 161 2.23 -15.84 15.14
N TRP A 162 2.55 -15.77 13.84
CA TRP A 162 3.81 -15.23 13.35
C TRP A 162 4.03 -13.78 13.77
N PHE A 163 3.03 -12.91 13.57
CA PHE A 163 3.11 -11.52 14.02
C PHE A 163 3.38 -11.45 15.51
N LYS A 164 2.61 -12.19 16.31
CA LYS A 164 2.77 -12.22 17.76
C LYS A 164 4.20 -12.61 18.15
N ARG A 165 4.68 -13.75 17.65
CA ARG A 165 6.03 -14.27 17.93
C ARG A 165 7.11 -13.27 17.55
N ILE A 166 7.09 -12.77 16.31
CA ILE A 166 8.12 -11.84 15.83
C ILE A 166 8.09 -10.52 16.61
N SER A 167 6.90 -10.00 16.93
CA SER A 167 6.76 -8.75 17.69
C SER A 167 7.28 -8.89 19.13
N GLU A 168 7.03 -10.02 19.79
CA GLU A 168 7.57 -10.32 21.12
C GLU A 168 9.09 -10.57 21.10
N GLU A 169 9.62 -11.13 20.00
CA GLU A 169 11.05 -11.36 19.82
C GLU A 169 11.85 -10.07 19.60
N ILE A 170 11.39 -9.20 18.71
CA ILE A 170 12.16 -7.99 18.31
C ILE A 170 11.82 -6.75 19.13
N ASN A 171 10.66 -6.72 19.78
CA ASN A 171 10.17 -5.58 20.56
C ASN A 171 9.44 -6.10 21.84
N PRO A 172 10.14 -6.82 22.73
CA PRO A 172 9.54 -7.53 23.87
C PRO A 172 8.76 -6.60 24.80
N ASP A 173 9.31 -5.42 25.07
CA ASP A 173 8.71 -4.44 25.99
C ASP A 173 7.65 -3.54 25.32
N SER A 174 7.37 -3.74 24.03
CA SER A 174 6.49 -2.86 23.24
C SER A 174 6.91 -1.37 23.31
N GLY A 175 8.21 -1.12 23.43
CA GLY A 175 8.77 0.23 23.61
C GLY A 175 8.93 1.02 22.30
N VAL A 176 9.06 0.32 21.18
CA VAL A 176 9.17 0.92 19.85
C VAL A 176 7.79 0.90 19.17
N PRO A 177 7.31 2.01 18.57
CA PRO A 177 6.06 2.04 17.83
C PRO A 177 6.02 1.10 16.63
N GLU A 178 4.85 0.56 16.34
CA GLU A 178 4.60 -0.43 15.30
C GLU A 178 3.44 0.01 14.41
N LEU A 179 3.63 -0.09 13.10
CA LEU A 179 2.64 0.22 12.10
C LEU A 179 2.40 -1.01 11.23
N ILE A 180 1.12 -1.31 10.98
CA ILE A 180 0.71 -2.55 10.33
C ILE A 180 0.07 -2.24 8.99
N PHE A 181 0.38 -3.06 7.98
CA PHE A 181 -0.05 -2.87 6.60
C PHE A 181 -0.56 -4.19 6.05
N TRP A 182 -1.76 -4.16 5.47
CA TRP A 182 -2.30 -5.23 4.61
C TRP A 182 -3.34 -4.62 3.68
N HIS A 183 -3.80 -5.30 2.63
CA HIS A 183 -4.62 -4.64 1.62
C HIS A 183 -6.12 -4.62 1.94
N ILE A 184 -6.71 -5.76 2.27
CA ILE A 184 -8.17 -5.89 2.41
C ILE A 184 -8.59 -5.53 3.85
N PRO A 185 -9.51 -4.58 4.07
CA PRO A 185 -9.84 -4.10 5.41
C PRO A 185 -10.41 -5.20 6.30
N SER A 186 -10.12 -5.13 7.59
CA SER A 186 -10.76 -6.01 8.57
C SER A 186 -12.23 -5.69 8.81
N LYS A 187 -12.95 -6.61 9.47
CA LYS A 187 -14.31 -6.34 9.95
C LYS A 187 -14.32 -5.23 11.01
N ALA A 188 -13.19 -4.90 11.64
CA ALA A 188 -13.06 -3.75 12.52
C ALA A 188 -13.30 -2.42 11.77
N TYR A 189 -12.90 -2.29 10.51
CA TYR A 189 -13.16 -1.10 9.70
C TYR A 189 -14.66 -0.85 9.50
N LYS A 190 -15.46 -1.91 9.31
CA LYS A 190 -16.94 -1.79 9.23
C LYS A 190 -17.54 -1.18 10.50
N LYS A 191 -16.94 -1.42 11.67
CA LYS A 191 -17.46 -0.94 12.96
C LYS A 191 -17.21 0.56 13.16
N VAL A 192 -16.11 1.07 12.64
CA VAL A 192 -15.71 2.48 12.81
C VAL A 192 -16.02 3.35 11.59
N ALA A 193 -16.45 2.74 10.47
CA ALA A 193 -16.74 3.44 9.24
C ALA A 193 -17.72 4.62 9.47
N PRO A 194 -17.37 5.84 9.03
CA PRO A 194 -18.29 6.96 9.07
C PRO A 194 -19.57 6.66 8.28
N LYS A 195 -20.74 6.98 8.83
CA LYS A 195 -22.03 6.66 8.17
C LYS A 195 -22.39 7.61 7.04
N PHE A 196 -22.01 8.88 7.16
CA PHE A 196 -22.34 9.92 6.19
C PHE A 196 -21.10 10.79 5.94
N ARG A 197 -20.96 11.86 6.72
CA ARG A 197 -19.78 12.72 6.71
C ARG A 197 -18.73 12.20 7.67
N ILE A 198 -17.48 12.50 7.36
CA ILE A 198 -16.34 12.20 8.21
C ILE A 198 -16.25 13.34 9.22
N HIS A 199 -16.42 13.01 10.49
CA HIS A 199 -16.35 13.95 11.60
C HIS A 199 -15.25 13.55 12.56
N LYS A 200 -14.67 14.54 13.25
CA LYS A 200 -13.71 14.28 14.33
C LYS A 200 -14.33 13.29 15.33
N PRO A 201 -13.56 12.32 15.84
CA PRO A 201 -12.10 12.21 15.73
C PRO A 201 -11.59 11.58 14.41
N CYS A 202 -12.46 11.14 13.51
CA CYS A 202 -12.02 10.66 12.20
C CYS A 202 -11.57 11.80 11.29
N VAL A 203 -10.65 11.49 10.37
CA VAL A 203 -10.19 12.37 9.29
C VAL A 203 -10.33 11.66 7.95
N GLY A 204 -10.40 12.39 6.85
CA GLY A 204 -10.64 11.83 5.51
C GLY A 204 -11.45 12.79 4.65
N SER A 205 -11.36 12.67 3.33
CA SER A 205 -12.13 13.50 2.39
C SER A 205 -13.13 12.71 1.55
N ILE A 206 -12.99 11.38 1.47
CA ILE A 206 -13.84 10.50 0.67
C ILE A 206 -14.32 9.30 1.50
N ASN A 207 -15.64 9.17 1.55
CA ASN A 207 -16.37 8.04 2.14
C ASN A 207 -17.56 7.72 1.23
N LYS A 208 -17.27 7.20 0.02
CA LYS A 208 -18.25 7.08 -1.07
C LYS A 208 -18.71 5.64 -1.32
N GLU A 209 -18.26 4.71 -0.51
CA GLU A 209 -18.64 3.31 -0.60
C GLU A 209 -18.70 2.64 0.77
N LYS A 210 -19.24 1.43 0.81
CA LYS A 210 -19.23 0.60 2.02
C LYS A 210 -17.90 -0.15 2.08
N VAL A 211 -17.38 -0.29 3.29
CA VAL A 211 -16.18 -1.10 3.55
C VAL A 211 -16.38 -2.54 3.05
N ALA A 212 -15.56 -2.95 2.10
CA ALA A 212 -15.46 -4.31 1.57
C ALA A 212 -14.44 -5.09 2.39
N ALA A 213 -14.88 -5.54 3.57
CA ALA A 213 -14.00 -6.22 4.52
C ALA A 213 -13.74 -7.68 4.18
N GLN A 214 -12.54 -8.14 4.53
CA GLN A 214 -12.07 -9.53 4.44
C GLN A 214 -13.06 -10.53 5.05
N GLU A 215 -13.05 -11.75 4.51
CA GLU A 215 -13.92 -12.86 4.94
C GLU A 215 -13.68 -13.20 6.42
N ALA A 216 -12.41 -13.29 6.81
CA ALA A 216 -11.97 -13.61 8.16
C ALA A 216 -10.58 -13.05 8.45
N GLU A 217 -10.27 -12.90 9.73
CA GLU A 217 -8.99 -12.32 10.19
C GLU A 217 -8.36 -13.06 11.37
N MET A 218 -8.94 -14.22 11.67
CA MET A 218 -8.46 -15.25 12.61
C MET A 218 -7.86 -14.75 13.92
N GLY A 219 -8.37 -13.64 14.45
CA GLY A 219 -8.01 -13.09 15.76
C GLY A 219 -6.88 -12.06 15.75
N ILE A 220 -6.28 -11.71 14.60
CA ILE A 220 -5.16 -10.77 14.56
C ILE A 220 -5.51 -9.41 15.20
N MET A 221 -6.71 -8.87 14.94
CA MET A 221 -7.15 -7.62 15.56
C MET A 221 -7.23 -7.71 17.09
N LYS A 222 -7.47 -8.90 17.68
CA LYS A 222 -7.44 -9.08 19.14
C LYS A 222 -6.01 -9.02 19.69
N ILE A 223 -5.01 -9.41 18.90
CA ILE A 223 -3.59 -9.31 19.24
C ILE A 223 -3.18 -7.84 19.17
N LEU A 224 -3.49 -7.17 18.05
CA LEU A 224 -3.12 -5.76 17.82
C LEU A 224 -3.67 -4.81 18.87
N VAL A 225 -4.96 -4.92 19.23
CA VAL A 225 -5.55 -4.03 20.25
C VAL A 225 -4.97 -4.21 21.66
N LYS A 226 -4.33 -5.35 21.95
CA LYS A 226 -3.68 -5.61 23.24
C LYS A 226 -2.23 -5.14 23.28
N ARG A 227 -1.65 -4.77 22.14
CA ARG A 227 -0.24 -4.42 21.99
C ARG A 227 -0.09 -2.89 21.88
N PRO A 228 0.34 -2.19 22.95
CA PRO A 228 0.29 -0.72 23.02
C PRO A 228 1.27 0.00 22.08
N SER A 229 2.29 -0.71 21.57
CA SER A 229 3.19 -0.21 20.53
C SER A 229 2.50 -0.05 19.17
N VAL A 230 1.41 -0.78 18.90
CA VAL A 230 0.68 -0.69 17.63
C VAL A 230 -0.09 0.62 17.56
N LYS A 231 0.30 1.51 16.65
CA LYS A 231 -0.30 2.85 16.51
C LYS A 231 -1.34 2.93 15.41
N ALA A 232 -1.13 2.24 14.31
CA ALA A 232 -2.06 2.24 13.20
C ALA A 232 -2.00 0.96 12.37
N VAL A 233 -3.14 0.62 11.79
CA VAL A 233 -3.28 -0.36 10.72
C VAL A 233 -3.70 0.41 9.47
N PHE A 234 -3.03 0.17 8.35
CA PHE A 234 -3.32 0.81 7.08
C PHE A 234 -3.76 -0.23 6.04
N VAL A 235 -4.78 0.13 5.26
CA VAL A 235 -5.40 -0.74 4.26
C VAL A 235 -5.73 0.01 2.98
N GLY A 236 -5.97 -0.73 1.90
CA GLY A 236 -6.41 -0.23 0.60
C GLY A 236 -7.75 -0.83 0.22
N HIS A 237 -7.79 -1.45 -0.97
CA HIS A 237 -8.91 -2.22 -1.53
C HIS A 237 -10.15 -1.40 -1.94
N ASN A 238 -10.67 -0.58 -1.04
CA ASN A 238 -11.77 0.34 -1.31
C ASN A 238 -11.23 1.64 -1.93
N HIS A 239 -11.52 1.87 -3.22
CA HIS A 239 -10.99 3.00 -3.99
C HIS A 239 -11.65 4.35 -3.67
N GLY A 240 -12.87 4.31 -3.15
CA GLY A 240 -13.69 5.43 -2.70
C GLY A 240 -13.65 5.66 -1.19
N LEU A 241 -12.63 5.17 -0.49
CA LEU A 241 -12.38 5.44 0.94
C LEU A 241 -10.95 5.98 1.15
N ASP A 242 -10.79 6.99 2.00
CA ASP A 242 -9.46 7.48 2.39
C ASP A 242 -9.36 7.87 3.88
N TRP A 243 -10.40 7.55 4.65
CA TRP A 243 -10.51 8.02 6.01
C TRP A 243 -9.62 7.26 6.98
N CYS A 244 -9.29 7.89 8.10
CA CYS A 244 -8.70 7.25 9.25
C CYS A 244 -9.51 7.55 10.51
N CYS A 245 -9.82 6.50 11.28
CA CYS A 245 -10.67 6.57 12.47
C CYS A 245 -10.03 5.82 13.65
N PRO A 246 -10.25 6.28 14.89
CA PRO A 246 -9.76 5.57 16.07
C PRO A 246 -10.53 4.26 16.30
N TYR A 247 -9.81 3.25 16.78
CA TYR A 247 -10.33 1.97 17.23
C TYR A 247 -9.62 1.57 18.53
N GLY A 248 -10.17 2.00 19.66
CA GLY A 248 -9.48 1.90 20.94
C GLY A 248 -8.28 2.83 20.98
N GLN A 249 -7.07 2.28 21.18
CA GLN A 249 -5.82 3.04 21.27
C GLN A 249 -5.05 3.11 19.94
N LEU A 250 -5.52 2.46 18.88
CA LEU A 250 -4.90 2.46 17.57
C LEU A 250 -5.80 3.12 16.52
N TRP A 251 -5.23 3.45 15.38
CA TRP A 251 -5.92 4.02 14.23
C TRP A 251 -6.15 2.98 13.12
N LEU A 252 -7.32 3.03 12.49
CA LEU A 252 -7.65 2.26 11.29
C LEU A 252 -7.77 3.21 10.11
N CYS A 253 -6.82 3.11 9.17
CA CYS A 253 -6.67 4.07 8.08
C CYS A 253 -6.81 3.40 6.70
N PHE A 254 -7.72 3.91 5.88
CA PHE A 254 -7.67 3.68 4.44
C PHE A 254 -6.60 4.56 3.79
N ALA A 255 -5.92 3.99 2.79
CA ALA A 255 -5.10 4.72 1.85
C ALA A 255 -5.96 5.23 0.68
N ARG A 256 -5.59 6.40 0.18
CA ARG A 256 -6.13 6.93 -1.07
C ARG A 256 -5.69 6.04 -2.23
N HIS A 257 -6.61 5.79 -3.15
CA HIS A 257 -6.32 5.15 -4.43
C HIS A 257 -5.27 5.94 -5.25
N THR A 258 -4.12 5.32 -5.52
CA THR A 258 -2.98 5.96 -6.24
C THR A 258 -2.82 5.46 -7.67
N GLY A 259 -3.22 4.23 -7.96
CA GLY A 259 -2.99 3.60 -9.27
C GLY A 259 -3.93 4.08 -10.38
N TYR A 260 -3.62 3.71 -11.62
CA TYR A 260 -4.46 3.97 -12.79
C TYR A 260 -5.39 2.79 -13.14
N GLY A 261 -5.35 1.70 -12.35
CA GLY A 261 -6.17 0.50 -12.53
C GLY A 261 -7.28 0.39 -11.47
N GLY A 262 -8.27 -0.46 -11.75
CA GLY A 262 -9.41 -0.75 -10.86
C GLY A 262 -10.61 0.15 -11.10
N TYR A 263 -11.58 0.13 -10.17
CA TYR A 263 -12.88 0.77 -10.37
C TYR A 263 -12.95 2.19 -9.80
N GLY A 264 -13.95 2.92 -10.28
CA GLY A 264 -14.24 4.28 -9.86
C GLY A 264 -13.47 5.35 -10.65
N ASN A 265 -13.78 6.60 -10.36
CA ASN A 265 -13.18 7.78 -11.00
C ASN A 265 -12.79 8.85 -9.96
N TRP A 266 -12.56 8.43 -8.70
CA TRP A 266 -12.13 9.34 -7.64
C TRP A 266 -10.74 9.89 -7.94
N ALA A 267 -10.53 11.16 -7.59
CA ALA A 267 -9.23 11.81 -7.71
C ALA A 267 -8.17 10.98 -6.97
N ARG A 268 -7.03 10.77 -7.64
CA ARG A 268 -5.95 9.93 -7.14
C ARG A 268 -5.02 10.69 -6.20
N GLY A 269 -4.34 9.93 -5.37
CA GLY A 269 -3.36 10.42 -4.42
C GLY A 269 -2.85 9.27 -3.56
N SER A 270 -2.16 9.59 -2.48
CA SER A 270 -1.61 8.59 -1.57
C SER A 270 -1.74 9.04 -0.13
N ARG A 271 -1.82 8.07 0.78
CA ARG A 271 -1.63 8.35 2.20
C ARG A 271 -0.14 8.36 2.49
N ILE A 272 0.32 9.49 2.99
CA ILE A 272 1.67 9.74 3.40
C ILE A 272 1.79 9.43 4.89
N LEU A 273 2.86 8.76 5.28
CA LEU A 273 3.29 8.58 6.66
C LEU A 273 4.61 9.31 6.83
N GLU A 274 4.71 10.15 7.86
CA GLU A 274 5.94 10.82 8.23
C GLU A 274 6.34 10.42 9.65
N ILE A 275 7.61 10.04 9.79
CA ILE A 275 8.24 9.71 11.07
C ILE A 275 9.31 10.76 11.34
N ASN A 276 9.14 11.51 12.42
CA ASN A 276 10.13 12.45 12.94
C ASN A 276 10.79 11.84 14.18
N GLU A 277 12.12 11.90 14.24
CA GLU A 277 12.89 11.37 15.38
C GLU A 277 12.93 12.34 16.57
N ARG A 278 13.02 13.66 16.31
CA ARG A 278 13.09 14.71 17.34
C ARG A 278 12.31 15.99 16.97
N PRO A 279 11.31 16.39 17.78
CA PRO A 279 10.62 15.56 18.76
C PRO A 279 10.04 14.31 18.07
N PHE A 280 9.96 13.19 18.78
CA PHE A 280 9.41 11.98 18.20
C PHE A 280 7.94 12.20 17.86
N SER A 281 7.55 11.93 16.61
CA SER A 281 6.15 11.95 16.20
C SER A 281 5.92 11.05 14.99
N ILE A 282 4.74 10.46 14.92
CA ILE A 282 4.25 9.79 13.71
C ILE A 282 3.01 10.52 13.22
N SER A 283 3.08 11.12 12.04
CA SER A 283 1.95 11.81 11.41
C SER A 283 1.58 11.15 10.08
N SER A 284 0.33 11.33 9.66
CA SER A 284 -0.13 10.86 8.36
C SER A 284 -1.15 11.80 7.74
N TRP A 285 -1.08 12.01 6.44
CA TRP A 285 -2.03 12.82 5.67
C TRP A 285 -2.26 12.22 4.28
N ILE A 286 -3.18 12.79 3.52
CA ILE A 286 -3.39 12.46 2.10
C ILE A 286 -2.74 13.53 1.25
N ARG A 287 -1.90 13.12 0.29
CA ARG A 287 -1.37 13.98 -0.78
C ARG A 287 -2.03 13.57 -2.10
N MET A 288 -2.67 14.51 -2.76
CA MET A 288 -3.35 14.30 -4.05
C MET A 288 -2.39 14.54 -5.22
N GLU A 289 -2.73 14.04 -6.41
CA GLU A 289 -1.96 14.27 -7.65
C GLU A 289 -1.84 15.76 -8.01
N ASP A 290 -2.84 16.58 -7.69
CA ASP A 290 -2.80 18.03 -7.89
C ASP A 290 -1.92 18.78 -6.87
N GLY A 291 -1.23 18.03 -5.98
CA GLY A 291 -0.36 18.56 -4.94
C GLY A 291 -1.08 18.96 -3.66
N SER A 292 -2.42 18.98 -3.63
CA SER A 292 -3.18 19.32 -2.42
C SER A 292 -2.99 18.31 -1.30
N VAL A 293 -3.06 18.80 -0.05
CA VAL A 293 -2.87 18.00 1.17
C VAL A 293 -4.07 18.17 2.09
N HIS A 294 -4.59 17.07 2.62
CA HIS A 294 -5.70 17.08 3.57
C HIS A 294 -5.69 15.83 4.47
N SER A 295 -6.68 15.71 5.37
CA SER A 295 -6.90 14.53 6.22
C SER A 295 -5.71 14.14 7.11
N GLU A 296 -5.05 15.15 7.67
CA GLU A 296 -3.93 14.98 8.61
C GLU A 296 -4.37 14.36 9.93
N VAL A 297 -3.55 13.45 10.47
CA VAL A 297 -3.71 12.81 11.78
C VAL A 297 -2.36 12.57 12.43
N ILE A 298 -2.28 12.79 13.75
CA ILE A 298 -1.13 12.42 14.58
C ILE A 298 -1.42 11.05 15.21
N LEU A 299 -0.55 10.09 14.94
CA LEU A 299 -0.69 8.69 15.35
C LEU A 299 0.09 8.38 16.64
N SER A 300 1.18 9.11 16.89
CA SER A 300 2.00 9.02 18.10
C SER A 300 2.84 10.28 18.30
#